data_AF-A0A7U6FUD3-F1
#
_entry.id   AF-A0A7U6FUD3-F1
#
_cell.length_a   1.000
_cell.length_b   1.000
_cell.length_c   1.000
_cell.angle_alpha   90.00
_cell.angle_beta   90.00
_cell.angle_gamma   90.00
#
_symmetry.space_group_name_H-M   'P 1'
#
loop_
_entity.id
_entity.type
_entity.pdbx_description
1 polymer ?
#
loop_
_entity_poly.entity_id
_entity_poly.type
_entity_poly.pdbx_seq_one_letter_code
_entity_poly.pdbx_strand_id
1 'polypeptide(L)'
;MTTKVINFSESAIKKVQVESQCSELRDPRFPLRFRFHANRLSGSWFFVKNAEGKSHWRKLGVWPHLKAKDVIANLSEYESRLAVNLHDEVLNQQFKTVLDLLEWYAERSSKDNTVTSSRRATIKWAIQRQLIPMLGECELIELTHSQLDEKLFWPLQRYYSIATVRSVWSVFKQAFKRAHKLKLIGINPVGLFVQ
;
A
#
# COMPACT_ATOMS: atom_id res chain seq x y z
N MET A 1 -0.39 -10.88 -15.60
CA MET A 1 1.03 -10.47 -15.54
C MET A 1 1.87 -11.72 -15.67
N THR A 2 2.71 -11.81 -16.71
CA THR A 2 3.54 -13.00 -16.96
C THR A 2 4.94 -12.77 -16.39
N THR A 3 5.33 -13.59 -15.41
CA THR A 3 6.64 -13.51 -14.75
C THR A 3 7.58 -14.56 -15.33
N LYS A 4 8.77 -14.14 -15.77
CA LYS A 4 9.82 -15.04 -16.29
C LYS A 4 10.95 -15.16 -15.28
N VAL A 5 11.38 -16.38 -15.00
CA VAL A 5 12.52 -16.64 -14.12
C VAL A 5 13.80 -16.59 -14.96
N ILE A 6 14.75 -15.73 -14.58
CA ILE A 6 16.05 -15.58 -15.23
C ILE A 6 17.15 -15.39 -14.19
N ASN A 7 18.40 -15.66 -14.56
CA ASN A 7 19.54 -15.15 -13.80
C ASN A 7 19.75 -13.69 -14.20
N PHE A 8 19.76 -12.77 -13.24
CA PHE A 8 19.88 -11.35 -13.54
C PHE A 8 21.26 -11.02 -14.12
N SER A 9 21.24 -10.64 -15.39
CA SER A 9 22.37 -10.08 -16.11
C SER A 9 21.87 -9.14 -17.19
N GLU A 10 22.71 -8.21 -17.63
CA GLU A 10 22.33 -7.27 -18.69
C GLU A 10 21.99 -7.97 -20.01
N SER A 11 22.72 -9.03 -20.35
CA SER A 11 22.44 -9.83 -21.54
C SER A 11 21.11 -10.57 -21.42
N ALA A 12 20.81 -11.15 -20.26
CA ALA A 12 19.54 -11.83 -20.02
C ALA A 12 18.35 -10.86 -20.08
N ILE A 13 18.47 -9.68 -19.47
CA ILE A 13 17.41 -8.65 -19.50
C ILE A 13 17.18 -8.16 -20.93
N LYS A 14 18.24 -7.85 -21.68
CA LYS A 14 18.13 -7.43 -23.09
C LYS A 14 17.56 -8.51 -24.00
N LYS A 15 17.91 -9.78 -23.79
CA LYS A 15 17.32 -10.89 -24.54
C LYS A 15 15.81 -10.95 -24.34
N VAL A 16 15.36 -10.81 -23.10
CA VAL A 16 13.95 -10.83 -22.75
C VAL A 16 13.22 -9.53 -23.15
N GLN A 17 13.93 -8.40 -23.27
CA GLN A 17 13.39 -7.16 -23.80
C GLN A 17 12.77 -7.36 -25.20
N VAL A 18 13.43 -8.16 -26.04
CA VAL A 18 13.00 -8.49 -27.42
C VAL A 18 11.89 -9.55 -27.44
N GLU A 19 11.95 -10.51 -26.52
CA GLU A 19 10.91 -11.54 -26.35
C GLU A 19 9.69 -10.94 -25.62
N SER A 20 8.78 -10.27 -26.36
CA SER A 20 7.62 -9.49 -25.87
C SER A 20 6.56 -10.21 -25.02
N GLN A 21 6.84 -11.41 -24.50
CA GLN A 21 5.89 -12.29 -23.83
C GLN A 21 5.84 -12.11 -22.30
N CYS A 22 6.70 -11.27 -21.70
CA CYS A 22 6.72 -11.09 -20.24
C CYS A 22 6.93 -9.64 -19.81
N SER A 23 6.31 -9.30 -18.68
CA SER A 23 6.33 -7.96 -18.09
C SER A 23 7.13 -7.89 -16.78
N GLU A 24 7.33 -9.03 -16.12
CA GLU A 24 8.09 -9.15 -14.87
C GLU A 24 9.17 -10.23 -14.99
N LEU A 25 10.35 -9.95 -14.42
CA LEU A 25 11.47 -10.87 -14.32
C LEU A 25 11.81 -11.12 -12.85
N ARG A 26 12.20 -12.37 -12.55
CA ARG A 26 12.59 -12.82 -11.22
C ARG A 26 13.89 -13.62 -11.29
N ASP A 27 14.80 -13.36 -10.36
CA ASP A 27 15.93 -14.24 -10.06
C ASP A 27 15.68 -14.90 -8.69
N PRO A 28 15.73 -16.24 -8.58
CA PRO A 28 15.53 -16.93 -7.30
C PRO A 28 16.61 -16.62 -6.25
N ARG A 29 17.80 -16.18 -6.67
CA ARG A 29 18.95 -15.94 -5.78
C ARG A 29 18.83 -14.65 -4.97
N PHE A 30 18.00 -13.72 -5.44
CA PHE A 30 17.88 -12.40 -4.84
C PHE A 30 16.41 -12.07 -4.55
N PRO A 31 16.13 -11.31 -3.47
CA PRO A 31 14.80 -10.78 -3.17
C PRO A 31 14.44 -9.60 -4.10
N LEU A 32 14.65 -9.76 -5.40
CA LEU A 32 14.48 -8.73 -6.42
C LEU A 32 13.40 -9.11 -7.44
N ARG A 33 12.73 -8.08 -7.95
CA ARG A 33 11.84 -8.14 -9.10
C ARG A 33 12.18 -7.01 -10.05
N PHE A 34 12.14 -7.33 -11.34
CA PHE A 34 12.32 -6.33 -12.39
C PHE A 34 11.06 -6.26 -13.24
N ARG A 35 10.54 -5.07 -13.49
CA ARG A 35 9.37 -4.88 -14.36
C ARG A 35 9.70 -3.95 -15.52
N PHE A 36 9.42 -4.38 -16.73
CA PHE A 36 9.53 -3.52 -17.91
C PHE A 36 8.48 -2.42 -17.87
N HIS A 37 8.85 -1.23 -18.35
CA HIS A 37 7.91 -0.17 -18.66
C HIS A 37 7.20 -0.48 -19.99
N ALA A 38 6.12 0.24 -20.29
CA ALA A 38 5.34 0.03 -21.51
C ALA A 38 6.18 0.16 -22.79
N ASN A 39 7.15 1.08 -22.81
CA ASN A 39 8.08 1.27 -23.93
C ASN A 39 9.14 0.17 -24.04
N ARG A 40 9.29 -0.71 -23.03
CA ARG A 40 10.34 -1.74 -22.87
C ARG A 40 11.78 -1.24 -22.98
N LEU A 41 12.04 0.05 -23.22
CA LEU A 41 13.37 0.66 -23.24
C LEU A 41 13.93 0.86 -21.82
N SER A 42 13.04 0.90 -20.83
CA SER A 42 13.38 1.03 -19.43
C SER A 42 12.57 0.04 -18.59
N GLY A 43 13.01 -0.14 -17.34
CA GLY A 43 12.28 -0.94 -16.37
C GLY A 43 12.63 -0.54 -14.96
N SER A 44 11.83 -0.95 -13.99
CA SER A 44 12.05 -0.64 -12.57
C SER A 44 12.48 -1.86 -11.79
N TRP A 45 13.48 -1.66 -10.95
CA TRP A 45 13.92 -2.61 -9.95
C TRP A 45 13.11 -2.45 -8.67
N PHE A 46 12.67 -3.57 -8.13
CA PHE A 46 11.94 -3.64 -6.87
C PHE A 46 12.62 -4.66 -5.96
N PHE A 47 12.84 -4.28 -4.71
CA PHE A 47 13.12 -5.20 -3.63
C PHE A 47 11.78 -5.74 -3.12
N VAL A 48 11.70 -7.06 -2.93
CA VAL A 48 10.51 -7.74 -2.43
C VAL A 48 10.88 -8.58 -1.23
N LYS A 49 10.43 -8.15 -0.05
CA LYS A 49 10.56 -8.92 1.18
C LYS A 49 9.21 -9.45 1.59
N ASN A 50 9.15 -10.75 1.84
CA ASN A 50 7.98 -11.37 2.44
C ASN A 50 8.17 -11.29 3.96
N ALA A 51 7.33 -10.53 4.63
CA ALA A 51 7.28 -10.43 6.09
C ALA A 51 5.83 -10.60 6.53
N GLU A 52 5.58 -11.35 7.60
CA GLU A 52 4.23 -11.50 8.19
C GLU A 52 3.15 -11.92 7.16
N GLY A 53 3.50 -12.81 6.22
CA GLY A 53 2.59 -13.28 5.18
C GLY A 53 2.29 -12.27 4.07
N LYS A 54 2.95 -11.10 4.06
CA LYS A 54 2.77 -10.02 3.06
C LYS A 54 4.04 -9.75 2.27
N SER A 55 3.88 -9.46 0.99
CA SER A 55 4.97 -9.05 0.09
C SER A 55 5.13 -7.54 0.12
N HIS A 56 6.20 -7.04 0.73
CA HIS A 56 6.55 -5.62 0.74
C HIS A 56 7.42 -5.28 -0.46
N TRP A 57 6.90 -4.43 -1.36
CA TRP A 57 7.60 -4.01 -2.57
C TRP A 57 8.19 -2.61 -2.36
N ARG A 58 9.47 -2.45 -2.63
CA ARG A 58 10.16 -1.15 -2.56
C ARG A 58 10.94 -0.91 -3.84
N LYS A 59 10.69 0.21 -4.50
CA LYS A 59 11.39 0.57 -5.75
C LYS A 59 12.82 0.99 -5.42
N LEU A 60 13.80 0.32 -6.03
CA LEU A 60 15.22 0.62 -5.87
C LEU A 60 15.73 1.62 -6.91
N GLY A 61 15.21 1.54 -8.14
CA GLY A 61 15.66 2.40 -9.23
C GLY A 61 15.12 1.99 -10.58
N VAL A 62 15.70 2.58 -11.64
CA VAL A 62 15.26 2.39 -13.02
C VAL A 62 16.44 1.94 -13.88
N TRP A 63 16.27 0.84 -14.61
CA TRP A 63 17.17 0.39 -15.67
C TRP A 63 16.90 1.18 -16.96
N PRO A 64 17.92 1.54 -17.76
CA PRO A 64 19.32 1.11 -17.69
C PRO A 64 20.25 1.96 -16.81
N HIS A 65 19.72 2.99 -16.13
CA HIS A 65 20.53 3.85 -15.25
C HIS A 65 21.08 3.08 -14.04
N LEU A 66 20.27 2.19 -13.47
CA LEU A 66 20.67 1.23 -12.44
C LEU A 66 20.73 -0.18 -13.04
N LYS A 67 21.95 -0.68 -13.28
CA LYS A 67 22.20 -1.96 -13.95
C LYS A 67 22.06 -3.13 -12.99
N ALA A 68 21.80 -4.32 -13.53
CA ALA A 68 21.62 -5.54 -12.73
C ALA A 68 22.80 -5.81 -11.77
N LYS A 69 24.04 -5.64 -12.28
CA LYS A 69 25.27 -5.83 -11.49
C LYS A 69 25.32 -4.89 -10.29
N ASP A 70 24.97 -3.62 -10.49
CA ASP A 70 25.06 -2.59 -9.45
C ASP A 70 23.97 -2.78 -8.39
N VAL A 71 22.76 -3.21 -8.79
CA VAL A 71 21.70 -3.57 -7.83
C VAL A 71 22.12 -4.73 -6.95
N ILE A 72 22.69 -5.78 -7.55
CA ILE A 72 23.11 -6.98 -6.83
C ILE A 72 24.27 -6.66 -5.89
N ALA A 73 25.25 -5.87 -6.33
CA ALA A 73 26.41 -5.50 -5.51
C ALA A 73 26.01 -4.66 -4.28
N ASN A 74 25.04 -3.76 -4.44
CA ASN A 74 24.60 -2.86 -3.36
C ASN A 74 23.38 -3.41 -2.58
N LEU A 75 23.02 -4.68 -2.78
CA LEU A 75 21.80 -5.27 -2.21
C LEU A 75 21.78 -5.18 -0.67
N SER A 76 22.89 -5.48 0.00
CA SER A 76 22.99 -5.45 1.46
C SER A 76 22.82 -4.04 2.03
N GLU A 77 23.31 -3.00 1.34
CA GLU A 77 23.11 -1.61 1.74
C GLU A 77 21.63 -1.21 1.57
N TYR A 78 21.01 -1.58 0.45
CA TYR A 78 19.58 -1.36 0.25
C TYR A 78 18.74 -2.08 1.32
N GLU A 79 19.09 -3.32 1.65
CA GLU A 79 18.43 -4.08 2.73
C GLU A 79 18.54 -3.37 4.08
N SER A 80 19.74 -2.90 4.44
CA SER A 80 20.00 -2.18 5.69
C SER A 80 19.19 -0.88 5.77
N ARG A 81 19.21 -0.08 4.70
CA ARG A 81 18.43 1.17 4.63
C ARG A 81 16.92 0.90 4.69
N LEU A 82 16.45 -0.16 4.03
CA LEU A 82 15.05 -0.52 4.06
C LEU A 82 14.62 -1.06 5.43
N ALA A 83 15.49 -1.79 6.14
CA ALA A 83 15.23 -2.24 7.51
C ALA A 83 15.09 -1.07 8.48
N VAL A 84 15.94 -0.05 8.38
CA VAL A 84 15.84 1.17 9.20
C VAL A 84 14.53 1.93 8.89
N ASN A 85 14.18 2.12 7.62
CA ASN A 85 12.93 2.79 7.26
C ASN A 85 11.70 2.01 7.75
N LEU A 86 11.72 0.68 7.70
CA LEU A 86 10.62 -0.14 8.22
C LEU A 86 10.53 -0.02 9.74
N HIS A 87 11.67 0.03 10.43
CA HIS A 87 11.73 0.25 11.87
C HIS A 87 11.17 1.63 12.24
N ASP A 88 11.56 2.69 11.53
CA ASP A 88 11.02 4.03 11.73
C ASP A 88 9.52 4.12 11.39
N GLU A 89 9.05 3.41 10.35
CA GLU A 89 7.62 3.33 10.01
C GLU A 89 6.81 2.65 11.13
N VAL A 90 7.36 1.61 11.77
CA VAL A 90 6.75 0.90 12.91
C VAL A 90 6.80 1.76 14.18
N LEU A 91 7.91 2.46 14.43
CA LEU A 91 8.06 3.34 15.60
C LEU A 91 7.16 4.58 15.55
N ASN A 92 6.89 5.12 14.34
CA ASN A 92 6.03 6.28 14.14
C ASN A 92 4.53 5.94 14.06
N GLN A 93 4.15 4.71 14.42
CA GLN A 93 2.77 4.27 14.43
C GLN A 93 2.09 4.63 15.77
N GLN A 94 1.40 5.78 15.82
CA GLN A 94 0.72 6.27 17.03
C GLN A 94 -0.55 5.47 17.37
N PHE A 95 -1.15 4.81 16.38
CA PHE A 95 -2.39 4.05 16.51
C PHE A 95 -2.11 2.56 16.32
N LYS A 96 -2.71 1.71 17.15
CA LYS A 96 -2.58 0.25 17.01
C LYS A 96 -3.70 -0.30 16.13
N THR A 97 -4.93 0.15 16.38
CA THR A 97 -6.14 -0.36 15.73
C THR A 97 -6.78 0.66 14.79
N VAL A 98 -7.65 0.16 13.92
CA VAL A 98 -8.52 1.01 13.09
C VAL A 98 -9.46 1.84 13.96
N LEU A 99 -9.94 1.30 15.08
CA LEU A 99 -10.76 2.02 16.05
C LEU A 99 -10.06 3.31 16.51
N ASP A 100 -8.81 3.21 17.00
CA ASP A 100 -8.06 4.35 17.53
C ASP A 100 -7.96 5.49 16.51
N LEU A 101 -7.64 5.15 15.25
CA LEU A 101 -7.50 6.11 14.16
C LEU A 101 -8.85 6.75 13.80
N LEU A 102 -9.93 5.97 13.77
CA LEU A 102 -11.25 6.46 13.41
C LEU A 102 -11.87 7.33 14.50
N GLU A 103 -11.69 6.98 15.78
CA GLU A 103 -12.12 7.80 16.91
C GLU A 103 -11.39 9.15 16.93
N TRP A 104 -10.06 9.13 16.76
CA TRP A 104 -9.27 10.35 16.61
C TRP A 104 -9.79 11.24 15.47
N TYR A 105 -10.07 10.63 14.31
CA TYR A 105 -10.56 11.38 13.15
C TYR A 105 -11.99 11.92 13.36
N ALA A 106 -12.85 11.17 14.04
CA ALA A 106 -14.22 11.57 14.38
C ALA A 106 -14.22 12.76 15.35
N GLU A 107 -13.43 12.67 16.43
CA GLU A 107 -13.28 13.75 17.40
C GLU A 107 -12.77 15.03 16.72
N ARG A 108 -11.72 14.90 15.92
CA ARG A 108 -11.16 16.03 15.17
C ARG A 108 -12.17 16.65 14.22
N SER A 109 -12.88 15.83 13.45
CA SER A 109 -13.90 16.31 12.50
C SER A 109 -15.07 17.00 13.19
N SER A 110 -15.40 16.61 14.42
CA SER A 110 -16.47 17.27 15.20
C SER A 110 -16.12 18.71 15.58
N LYS A 111 -14.83 18.96 15.88
CA LYS A 111 -14.27 20.24 16.30
C LYS A 111 -13.82 21.13 15.12
N ASP A 112 -13.90 20.63 13.89
CA ASP A 112 -13.47 21.34 12.70
C ASP A 112 -14.57 22.28 12.18
N ASN A 113 -14.37 23.59 12.42
CA ASN A 113 -15.30 24.64 12.01
C ASN A 113 -15.31 24.88 10.49
N THR A 114 -14.36 24.30 9.74
CA THR A 114 -14.34 24.40 8.27
C THR A 114 -15.24 23.37 7.60
N VAL A 115 -15.76 22.41 8.38
CA VAL A 115 -16.60 21.31 7.90
C VAL A 115 -18.08 21.61 8.15
N THR A 116 -18.90 21.53 7.11
CA THR A 116 -20.34 21.76 7.22
C THR A 116 -21.01 20.78 8.19
N SER A 117 -22.12 21.18 8.79
CA SER A 117 -22.90 20.33 9.71
C SER A 117 -23.31 19.01 9.06
N SER A 118 -23.77 19.06 7.81
CA SER A 118 -24.13 17.87 7.01
C SER A 118 -22.93 16.93 6.84
N ARG A 119 -21.76 17.46 6.46
CA ARG A 119 -20.55 16.64 6.30
C ARG A 119 -20.10 16.01 7.61
N ARG A 120 -20.16 16.74 8.75
CA ARG A 120 -19.86 16.19 10.08
C ARG A 120 -20.80 15.04 10.44
N ALA A 121 -22.09 15.17 10.17
CA ALA A 121 -23.06 14.09 10.39
C ALA A 121 -22.73 12.85 9.54
N THR A 122 -22.36 13.03 8.27
CA THR A 122 -21.91 11.92 7.41
C THR A 122 -20.66 11.22 7.97
N ILE A 123 -19.65 11.99 8.41
CA ILE A 123 -18.44 11.43 9.02
C ILE A 123 -18.80 10.59 10.24
N LYS A 124 -19.57 11.17 11.17
CA LYS A 124 -19.98 10.51 12.41
C LYS A 124 -20.76 9.23 12.11
N TRP A 125 -21.74 9.29 11.22
CA TRP A 125 -22.53 8.12 10.83
C TRP A 125 -21.67 7.01 10.20
N ALA A 126 -20.83 7.36 9.23
CA ALA A 126 -19.97 6.39 8.55
C ALA A 126 -19.01 5.71 9.53
N ILE A 127 -18.42 6.47 10.44
CA ILE A 127 -17.48 5.94 11.44
C ILE A 127 -18.20 5.05 12.45
N GLN A 128 -19.21 5.59 13.13
CA GLN A 128 -19.82 4.90 14.28
C GLN A 128 -20.70 3.72 13.88
N ARG A 129 -21.40 3.79 12.74
CA ARG A 129 -22.39 2.78 12.35
C ARG A 129 -21.90 1.78 11.32
N GLN A 130 -20.83 2.09 10.59
CA GLN A 130 -20.33 1.23 9.52
C GLN A 130 -18.89 0.81 9.79
N LEU A 131 -17.96 1.76 9.83
CA LEU A 131 -16.53 1.46 9.85
C LEU A 131 -16.07 0.82 11.16
N ILE A 132 -16.47 1.35 12.32
CA ILE A 132 -16.10 0.77 13.63
C ILE A 132 -16.66 -0.64 13.80
N PRO A 133 -17.97 -0.90 13.59
CA PRO A 133 -18.51 -2.25 13.73
C PRO A 133 -17.88 -3.30 12.80
N MET A 134 -17.41 -2.89 11.62
CA MET A 134 -16.87 -3.80 10.61
C MET A 134 -15.36 -4.00 10.71
N LEU A 135 -14.62 -2.95 11.09
CA LEU A 135 -13.15 -2.92 11.00
C LEU A 135 -12.46 -2.46 12.28
N GLY A 136 -13.18 -1.99 13.30
CA GLY A 136 -12.60 -1.34 14.48
C GLY A 136 -11.54 -2.19 15.19
N GLU A 137 -11.80 -3.48 15.34
CA GLU A 137 -10.89 -4.43 16.00
C GLU A 137 -9.69 -4.84 15.13
N CYS A 138 -9.67 -4.47 13.84
CA CYS A 138 -8.54 -4.81 12.98
C CYS A 138 -7.33 -3.95 13.34
N GLU A 139 -6.16 -4.58 13.42
CA GLU A 139 -4.91 -3.84 13.54
C GLU A 139 -4.61 -3.08 12.24
N LEU A 140 -4.01 -1.90 12.37
CA LEU A 140 -3.66 -1.09 11.20
C LEU A 140 -2.69 -1.79 10.27
N ILE A 141 -1.77 -2.59 10.83
CA ILE A 141 -0.77 -3.33 10.07
C ILE A 141 -1.38 -4.53 9.35
N GLU A 142 -2.49 -5.08 9.86
CA GLU A 142 -3.13 -6.25 9.31
C GLU A 142 -4.03 -5.93 8.12
N LEU A 143 -4.54 -4.70 7.98
CA LEU A 143 -5.41 -4.30 6.87
C LEU A 143 -4.88 -4.71 5.49
N THR A 144 -5.65 -5.52 4.77
CA THR A 144 -5.37 -5.98 3.39
C THR A 144 -6.55 -5.76 2.45
N HIS A 145 -6.32 -5.87 1.13
CA HIS A 145 -7.37 -5.89 0.11
C HIS A 145 -8.46 -6.92 0.43
N SER A 146 -8.04 -8.15 0.74
CA SER A 146 -8.97 -9.26 1.00
C SER A 146 -9.84 -8.99 2.23
N GLN A 147 -9.23 -8.49 3.31
CA GLN A 147 -9.99 -8.16 4.52
C GLN A 147 -10.96 -7.00 4.33
N LEU A 148 -10.59 -5.97 3.56
CA LEU A 148 -11.50 -4.87 3.26
C LEU A 148 -12.66 -5.33 2.36
N ASP A 149 -12.40 -6.20 1.39
CA ASP A 149 -13.45 -6.76 0.54
C ASP A 149 -14.46 -7.57 1.37
N GLU A 150 -13.94 -8.51 2.17
CA GLU A 150 -14.74 -9.43 2.97
C GLU A 150 -15.49 -8.73 4.13
N LYS A 151 -14.80 -7.87 4.89
CA LYS A 151 -15.37 -7.26 6.11
C LYS A 151 -16.13 -5.97 5.86
N LEU A 152 -15.81 -5.22 4.80
CA LEU A 152 -16.40 -3.90 4.56
C LEU A 152 -17.24 -3.86 3.27
N PHE A 153 -16.65 -4.16 2.11
CA PHE A 153 -17.34 -3.92 0.84
C PHE A 153 -18.48 -4.91 0.61
N TRP A 154 -18.25 -6.20 0.82
CA TRP A 154 -19.27 -7.23 0.63
C TRP A 154 -20.49 -7.03 1.55
N PRO A 155 -20.33 -6.77 2.86
CA PRO A 155 -21.47 -6.47 3.73
C PRO A 155 -22.18 -5.17 3.35
N LEU A 156 -21.46 -4.10 3.03
CA LEU A 156 -22.09 -2.82 2.69
C LEU A 156 -22.89 -2.87 1.39
N GLN A 157 -22.38 -3.54 0.35
CA GLN A 157 -23.06 -3.65 -0.95
C GLN A 157 -24.39 -4.42 -0.86
N ARG A 158 -24.54 -5.32 0.12
CA ARG A 158 -25.78 -6.06 0.35
C ARG A 158 -26.94 -5.18 0.82
N TYR A 159 -26.65 -4.12 1.57
CA TYR A 159 -27.67 -3.31 2.25
C TYR A 159 -27.75 -1.86 1.77
N TYR A 160 -26.73 -1.35 1.08
CA TYR A 160 -26.62 0.05 0.70
C TYR A 160 -26.38 0.24 -0.80
N SER A 161 -26.84 1.38 -1.31
CA SER A 161 -26.53 1.80 -2.67
C SER A 161 -25.03 2.04 -2.85
N ILE A 162 -24.55 1.88 -4.08
CA ILE A 162 -23.15 2.12 -4.45
C ILE A 162 -22.68 3.53 -4.04
N ALA A 163 -23.56 4.54 -4.13
CA ALA A 163 -23.25 5.90 -3.71
C ALA A 163 -22.93 5.99 -2.21
N THR A 164 -23.71 5.31 -1.37
CA THR A 164 -23.48 5.24 0.07
C THR A 164 -22.20 4.48 0.40
N VAL A 165 -21.94 3.35 -0.27
CA VAL A 165 -20.68 2.59 -0.12
C VAL A 165 -19.48 3.47 -0.44
N ARG A 166 -19.53 4.23 -1.55
CA ARG A 166 -18.48 5.19 -1.93
C ARG A 166 -18.32 6.30 -0.90
N SER A 167 -19.41 6.79 -0.31
CA SER A 167 -19.37 7.81 0.75
C SER A 167 -18.64 7.29 1.98
N VAL A 168 -19.00 6.09 2.46
CA VAL A 168 -18.32 5.42 3.60
C VAL A 168 -16.83 5.22 3.31
N TRP A 169 -16.51 4.70 2.12
CA TRP A 169 -15.14 4.50 1.68
C TRP A 169 -14.33 5.80 1.61
N SER A 170 -14.96 6.88 1.15
CA SER A 170 -14.33 8.20 1.09
C SER A 170 -13.98 8.72 2.47
N VAL A 171 -14.84 8.52 3.48
CA VAL A 171 -14.54 8.88 4.88
C VAL A 171 -13.34 8.10 5.40
N PHE A 172 -13.34 6.79 5.16
CA PHE A 172 -12.25 5.91 5.59
C PHE A 172 -10.90 6.34 4.98
N LYS A 173 -10.84 6.54 3.67
CA LYS A 173 -9.62 7.03 2.99
C LYS A 173 -9.16 8.38 3.51
N GLN A 174 -10.08 9.30 3.79
CA GLN A 174 -9.73 10.63 4.31
C GLN A 174 -9.09 10.55 5.70
N ALA A 175 -9.61 9.69 6.59
CA ALA A 175 -9.06 9.50 7.92
C ALA A 175 -7.59 9.08 7.87
N PHE A 176 -7.29 8.02 7.12
CA PHE A 176 -5.94 7.51 6.92
C PHE A 176 -5.02 8.49 6.20
N LYS A 177 -5.52 9.15 5.14
CA LYS A 177 -4.76 10.18 4.43
C LYS A 177 -4.35 11.31 5.38
N ARG A 178 -5.23 11.70 6.30
CA ARG A 178 -4.95 12.76 7.27
C ARG A 178 -3.95 12.30 8.33
N ALA A 179 -4.13 11.11 8.89
CA ALA A 179 -3.19 10.52 9.85
C ALA A 179 -1.77 10.42 9.27
N HIS A 180 -1.67 9.93 8.03
CA HIS A 180 -0.39 9.84 7.32
C HIS A 180 0.22 11.22 7.03
N LYS A 181 -0.58 12.21 6.59
CA LYS A 181 -0.10 13.58 6.36
C LYS A 181 0.46 14.22 7.64
N LEU A 182 -0.09 13.87 8.79
CA LEU A 182 0.36 14.34 10.10
C LEU A 182 1.45 13.44 10.72
N LYS A 183 1.94 12.43 9.99
CA LYS A 183 2.96 11.47 10.43
C LYS A 183 2.58 10.71 11.71
N LEU A 184 1.29 10.49 11.94
CA LEU A 184 0.79 9.67 13.07
C LEU A 184 0.79 8.18 12.72
N ILE A 185 0.92 7.85 11.44
CA ILE A 185 1.14 6.50 10.93
C ILE A 185 2.27 6.58 9.90
N GLY A 186 3.17 5.59 9.90
CA GLY A 186 4.31 5.56 8.99
C GLY A 186 3.90 5.24 7.55
N ILE A 187 2.87 4.41 7.37
CA ILE A 187 2.35 3.99 6.07
C ILE A 187 0.84 4.22 6.04
N ASN A 188 0.33 4.69 4.90
CA ASN A 188 -1.10 4.67 4.61
C ASN A 188 -1.47 3.35 3.90
N PRO A 189 -1.96 2.31 4.61
CA PRO A 189 -2.34 1.04 3.98
C PRO A 189 -3.42 1.25 2.93
N VAL A 190 -4.21 2.34 3.05
CA VAL A 190 -5.32 2.65 2.14
C VAL A 190 -5.05 3.60 0.99
N GLY A 191 -3.82 4.09 0.87
CA GLY A 191 -3.42 5.06 -0.14
C GLY A 191 -3.35 4.51 -1.57
N LEU A 192 -3.13 3.19 -1.72
CA LEU A 192 -2.97 2.51 -3.00
C LEU A 192 -4.24 1.80 -3.50
N PHE A 193 -5.33 1.78 -2.72
CA PHE A 193 -6.60 1.17 -3.12
C PHE A 193 -7.27 2.04 -4.20
N VAL A 194 -7.07 1.66 -5.46
CA VAL A 194 -7.86 2.15 -6.59
C VAL A 194 -9.15 1.32 -6.63
N GLN A 195 -10.30 1.99 -6.63
CA GLN A 195 -11.61 1.37 -6.81
C GLN A 195 -11.94 1.33 -8.29
#